data_AF-A0A945Y7G5-F1
#
_entry.id   AF-A0A945Y7G5-F1
#
_cell.length_a   1.000
_cell.length_b   1.000
_cell.length_c   1.000
_cell.angle_alpha   90.00
_cell.angle_beta   90.00
_cell.angle_gamma   90.00
#
_symmetry.space_group_name_H-M   'P 1'
#
loop_
_entity.id
_entity.type
_entity.pdbx_description
1 polymer ?
#
loop_
_entity_poly.entity_id
_entity_poly.type
_entity_poly.pdbx_seq_one_letter_code
_entity_poly.pdbx_strand_id
1 'polypeptide(L)'
;MRILIVSGLSGSGKSVALNMLEDLDFYCIDNVPVSLLGSMLSQLIESTDMAYEKLALGIDARNKEADLNALPELFYSLRKNNISADVIYLHADTDVL
;
A
#
# COMPACT_ATOMS: atom_id res chain seq x y z
N MET A 1 3.71 -13.17 5.14
CA MET A 1 3.22 -11.78 5.01
C MET A 1 3.20 -11.34 3.55
N ARG A 2 2.07 -10.78 3.09
CA ARG A 2 1.86 -10.20 1.76
C ARG A 2 1.42 -8.75 1.91
N ILE A 3 2.10 -7.84 1.25
CA ILE A 3 1.80 -6.40 1.23
C ILE A 3 1.30 -6.02 -0.16
N LEU A 4 0.17 -5.34 -0.23
CA LEU A 4 -0.34 -4.71 -1.44
C LEU A 4 -0.37 -3.20 -1.24
N ILE A 5 0.20 -2.46 -2.18
CA ILE A 5 0.10 -1.02 -2.21
C ILE A 5 -0.89 -0.66 -3.29
N VAL A 6 -1.98 -0.01 -2.91
CA VAL A 6 -3.05 0.41 -3.81
C VAL A 6 -2.93 1.91 -4.04
N SER A 7 -2.70 2.30 -5.29
CA SER A 7 -2.61 3.69 -5.69
C SER A 7 -3.41 3.94 -6.96
N GLY A 8 -3.54 5.21 -7.32
CA GLY A 8 -4.37 5.68 -8.43
C GLY A 8 -4.87 7.08 -8.18
N LEU A 9 -5.29 7.76 -9.25
CA LEU A 9 -5.87 9.10 -9.17
C LEU A 9 -7.18 9.10 -8.36
N SER A 10 -7.57 10.26 -7.83
CA SER A 10 -8.90 10.41 -7.23
C SER A 10 -9.97 10.04 -8.25
N GLY A 11 -10.97 9.24 -7.87
CA GLY A 11 -12.00 8.73 -8.79
C GLY A 11 -11.67 7.41 -9.48
N SER A 12 -10.41 6.95 -9.48
CA SER A 12 -9.98 5.71 -10.15
C SER A 12 -10.50 4.39 -9.53
N GLY A 13 -11.26 4.45 -8.43
CA GLY A 13 -11.79 3.26 -7.75
C GLY A 13 -10.90 2.69 -6.65
N LYS A 14 -9.84 3.39 -6.21
CA LYS A 14 -8.97 2.96 -5.10
C LYS A 14 -9.71 2.52 -3.84
N SER A 15 -10.72 3.28 -3.40
CA SER A 15 -11.51 2.91 -2.21
C SER A 15 -12.33 1.64 -2.42
N VAL A 16 -12.83 1.40 -3.64
CA VAL A 16 -13.51 0.15 -4.00
C VAL A 16 -12.52 -1.03 -3.96
N ALA A 17 -11.31 -0.85 -4.47
CA ALA A 17 -10.28 -1.87 -4.42
C ALA A 17 -9.86 -2.21 -2.98
N LEU A 18 -9.71 -1.20 -2.11
CA LEU A 18 -9.41 -1.43 -0.69
C LEU A 18 -10.55 -2.17 0.02
N ASN A 19 -11.81 -1.79 -0.20
CA ASN A 19 -12.96 -2.50 0.39
C ASN A 19 -13.00 -3.97 -0.06
N MET A 20 -12.74 -4.24 -1.34
CA MET A 20 -12.68 -5.62 -1.85
C MET A 20 -11.50 -6.42 -1.26
N LEU A 21 -10.39 -5.75 -0.94
CA LEU A 21 -9.27 -6.40 -0.25
C LEU A 21 -9.62 -6.69 1.21
N GLU A 22 -10.35 -5.80 1.89
CA GLU A 22 -10.88 -6.02 3.23
C GLU A 22 -11.78 -7.26 3.26
N ASP A 23 -12.69 -7.40 2.28
CA ASP A 23 -13.53 -8.60 2.10
C ASP A 23 -12.73 -9.89 1.84
N LEU A 24 -11.46 -9.76 1.40
CA LEU A 24 -10.51 -10.87 1.17
C LEU A 24 -9.54 -11.10 2.35
N ASP A 25 -9.91 -10.58 3.52
CA ASP A 25 -9.17 -10.62 4.79
C ASP A 25 -7.84 -9.87 4.76
N PHE A 26 -7.70 -8.82 3.95
CA PHE A 26 -6.58 -7.89 4.09
C PHE A 26 -6.85 -6.88 5.20
N TYR A 27 -5.86 -6.67 6.06
CA TYR A 27 -5.81 -5.50 6.91
C TYR A 27 -5.58 -4.26 6.05
N CYS A 28 -6.60 -3.43 5.90
CA CYS A 28 -6.57 -2.28 5.01
C CYS A 28 -6.32 -0.98 5.77
N ILE A 29 -5.35 -0.19 5.31
CA ILE A 29 -5.10 1.17 5.81
C ILE A 29 -5.15 2.13 4.63
N ASP A 30 -6.13 3.04 4.62
CA ASP A 30 -6.25 4.06 3.57
C ASP A 30 -5.50 5.35 3.90
N ASN A 31 -5.16 6.11 2.87
CA ASN A 31 -4.56 7.43 2.94
C ASN A 31 -3.26 7.49 3.77
N VAL A 32 -2.40 6.48 3.63
CA VAL A 32 -1.13 6.39 4.36
C VAL A 32 -0.12 7.39 3.79
N PRO A 33 0.45 8.28 4.62
CA PRO A 33 1.57 9.11 4.21
C PRO A 33 2.80 8.24 3.96
N VAL A 34 3.43 8.40 2.80
CA VAL A 34 4.62 7.62 2.41
C VAL A 34 5.76 7.79 3.39
N SER A 35 5.88 8.98 4.00
CA SER A 35 6.88 9.29 5.03
C SER A 35 6.76 8.45 6.31
N LEU A 36 5.59 7.88 6.61
CA LEU A 36 5.36 7.02 7.77
C LEU A 36 5.43 5.53 7.43
N LEU A 37 5.45 5.19 6.14
CA LEU A 37 5.26 3.83 5.68
C LEU A 37 6.39 2.91 6.12
N GLY A 38 7.63 3.40 6.14
CA GLY A 38 8.79 2.63 6.61
C GLY A 38 8.67 2.23 8.10
N SER A 39 8.38 3.18 8.99
CA SER A 39 8.27 2.90 10.43
C SER A 39 7.05 2.03 10.75
N MET A 40 5.92 2.26 10.06
CA MET A 40 4.72 1.42 10.20
C MET A 40 5.00 -0.02 9.77
N LEU A 41 5.62 -0.23 8.61
CA LEU A 41 5.92 -1.58 8.13
C LEU A 41 6.87 -2.30 9.07
N SER A 42 7.91 -1.65 9.60
CA SER A 42 8.81 -2.29 10.58
C SER A 42 8.05 -2.82 11.79
N GLN A 43 7.11 -2.05 12.34
CA GLN A 43 6.30 -2.48 13.48
C GLN A 43 5.34 -3.63 13.12
N LEU A 44 4.71 -3.57 11.95
CA LEU A 44 3.77 -4.61 11.51
C LEU A 44 4.47 -5.92 11.16
N ILE A 45 5.68 -5.86 10.60
CA ILE A 45 6.50 -7.04 10.27
C ILE A 45 6.97 -7.75 11.54
N GLU A 46 7.29 -7.01 12.60
CA GLU A 46 7.70 -7.57 13.90
C GLU A 46 6.51 -8.09 14.72
N SER A 47 5.28 -7.74 14.35
CA SER A 47 4.07 -8.21 15.02
C SER A 47 3.87 -9.72 14.82
N THR A 48 3.39 -10.39 15.88
CA THR A 48 2.97 -11.80 15.83
C THR A 48 1.46 -11.96 15.58
N ASP A 49 0.75 -10.85 15.41
CA ASP A 49 -0.68 -10.86 15.11
C ASP A 49 -0.92 -11.29 13.66
N MET A 50 -1.63 -12.42 13.50
CA MET A 50 -1.97 -13.00 12.21
C MET A 50 -2.85 -12.08 11.37
N ALA A 51 -3.53 -11.10 11.97
CA ALA A 51 -4.31 -10.09 11.24
C ALA A 51 -3.44 -9.32 10.23
N TYR A 52 -2.13 -9.18 10.46
CA TYR A 52 -1.22 -8.45 9.57
C TYR A 52 -0.55 -9.33 8.51
N GLU A 53 -0.93 -10.61 8.39
CA GLU A 53 -0.33 -11.49 7.38
C GLU A 53 -0.66 -11.03 5.95
N LYS A 54 -1.82 -10.40 5.76
CA LYS A 54 -2.24 -9.75 4.50
C LYS A 54 -2.47 -8.26 4.77
N LEU A 55 -1.64 -7.40 4.21
CA LEU A 55 -1.70 -5.95 4.43
C LEU A 55 -1.99 -5.24 3.11
N ALA A 56 -2.96 -4.33 3.11
CA ALA A 56 -3.26 -3.45 1.97
C ALA A 56 -3.12 -1.99 2.38
N LEU A 57 -2.30 -1.23 1.66
CA LEU A 57 -1.97 0.16 1.97
C LEU A 57 -2.41 1.07 0.82
N GLY A 58 -3.38 1.94 1.08
CA GLY A 58 -3.80 3.00 0.17
C GLY A 58 -2.81 4.17 0.17
N ILE A 59 -2.15 4.43 -0.96
CA ILE A 59 -1.27 5.58 -1.16
C ILE A 59 -1.88 6.53 -2.20
N ASP A 60 -2.05 7.78 -1.81
CA ASP A 60 -2.61 8.86 -2.63
C ASP A 60 -1.50 9.70 -3.32
N ALA A 61 -1.83 10.34 -4.44
CA ALA A 61 -0.98 11.29 -5.16
C ALA A 61 -0.59 12.54 -4.35
N ARG A 62 -1.20 12.78 -3.19
CA ARG A 62 -0.90 13.90 -2.27
C ARG A 62 0.45 13.78 -1.54
N ASN A 63 1.23 12.74 -1.78
CA ASN A 63 2.56 12.58 -1.19
C ASN A 63 3.60 13.45 -1.90
N LYS A 64 4.61 13.93 -1.15
CA LYS A 64 5.70 14.69 -1.76
C LYS A 64 6.55 13.77 -2.63
N GLU A 65 7.03 14.27 -3.77
CA GLU A 65 7.93 13.51 -4.66
C GLU A 65 9.15 12.94 -3.91
N ALA A 66 9.72 13.72 -3.00
CA ALA A 66 10.85 13.29 -2.17
C ALA A 66 10.54 12.04 -1.35
N ASP A 67 9.31 11.89 -0.84
CA ASP A 67 8.90 10.71 -0.06
C ASP A 67 8.69 9.51 -1.00
N LEU A 68 8.12 9.73 -2.18
CA LEU A 68 7.90 8.67 -3.18
C LEU A 68 9.21 8.07 -3.70
N ASN A 69 10.28 8.86 -3.79
CA ASN A 69 11.60 8.39 -4.20
C ASN A 69 12.22 7.35 -3.24
N ALA A 70 11.73 7.24 -2.00
CA ALA A 70 12.18 6.24 -1.03
C ALA A 70 11.48 4.88 -1.20
N LEU A 71 10.36 4.82 -1.93
CA LEU A 71 9.58 3.58 -2.09
C LEU A 71 10.36 2.44 -2.77
N PRO A 72 11.13 2.66 -3.85
CA PRO A 72 11.87 1.58 -4.50
C PRO A 72 12.84 0.84 -3.57
N GLU A 73 13.63 1.58 -2.77
CA GLU A 73 14.57 1.01 -1.80
C GLU A 73 13.86 0.25 -0.68
N LEU A 74 12.71 0.77 -0.24
CA LEU A 74 11.86 0.07 0.71
C LEU A 74 11.36 -1.26 0.14
N PHE A 75 10.78 -1.27 -1.06
CA PHE A 75 10.29 -2.50 -1.70
C PHE A 75 11.40 -3.52 -1.92
N TYR A 76 12.59 -3.06 -2.31
CA TYR A 76 13.77 -3.91 -2.43
C TYR A 76 14.13 -4.58 -1.09
N SER A 77 14.14 -3.80 -0.01
CA SER A 77 14.41 -4.28 1.35
C SER A 77 13.36 -5.30 1.82
N LEU A 78 12.09 -5.06 1.55
CA LEU A 78 11.00 -6.01 1.88
C LEU A 78 11.20 -7.35 1.15
N ARG A 79 11.45 -7.31 -0.16
CA ARG A 79 11.67 -8.52 -0.98
C ARG A 79 12.91 -9.29 -0.54
N LYS A 80 14.00 -8.59 -0.17
CA LYS A 80 15.21 -9.21 0.39
C LYS A 80 14.94 -9.99 1.68
N ASN A 81 13.95 -9.58 2.45
CA ASN A 81 13.49 -10.27 3.66
C ASN A 81 12.38 -11.31 3.39
N ASN A 82 12.22 -11.76 2.14
CA ASN A 82 11.18 -12.70 1.71
C ASN A 82 9.72 -12.23 1.95
N ILE A 83 9.51 -10.91 2.07
CA ILE A 83 8.17 -10.33 2.16
C ILE A 83 7.69 -10.03 0.75
N SER A 84 6.55 -10.60 0.37
CA SER A 84 5.93 -10.35 -0.93
C SER A 84 5.27 -8.97 -0.91
N ALA A 85 5.73 -8.05 -1.76
CA ALA A 85 5.22 -6.69 -1.83
C ALA A 85 4.96 -6.28 -3.28
N ASP A 86 3.70 -6.03 -3.61
CA ASP A 86 3.25 -5.66 -4.96
C ASP A 86 2.50 -4.33 -4.98
N VAL A 87 2.48 -3.69 -6.14
CA VAL A 87 1.79 -2.41 -6.36
C VAL A 87 0.65 -2.62 -7.36
N ILE A 88 -0.53 -2.14 -6.99
CA ILE A 88 -1.71 -2.04 -7.85
C ILE A 88 -1.91 -0.55 -8.13
N TYR A 89 -1.85 -0.18 -9.40
CA TYR A 89 -2.18 1.17 -9.84
C TYR A 89 -3.50 1.14 -10.62
N LEU A 90 -4.52 1.78 -10.06
CA LEU A 90 -5.81 1.94 -10.72
C LEU A 90 -5.80 3.17 -11.62
N HIS A 91 -6.33 3.00 -12.82
CA HIS A 91 -6.40 4.03 -13.83
C HIS A 91 -7.79 4.04 -14.46
N ALA A 92 -8.26 5.24 -14.77
CA ALA A 92 -9.42 5.50 -15.61
C ALA A 92 -9.07 6.69 -16.52
N ASP A 93 -9.73 6.75 -17.67
CA ASP A 93 -9.54 7.83 -18.62
C ASP A 93 -9.96 9.18 -18.00
N THR A 94 -9.33 10.27 -18.43
CA THR A 94 -9.54 11.61 -17.84
C THR A 94 -10.98 12.09 -17.95
N ASP A 95 -11.73 11.68 -18.98
CA ASP A 95 -13.14 12.00 -19.16
C ASP A 95 -14.09 11.18 -18.27
N VAL A 96 -13.57 10.16 -17.59
CA VAL A 96 -14.28 9.30 -16.63
C VAL A 96 -14.05 9.72 -15.17
N LEU A 97 -12.90 10.36 -14.86
CA LEU A 97 -12.52 10.83 -13.52
C LEU A 97 -13.25 12.11 -13.10
#